data_AF-A0A7S2B2E8-F1
#
_entry.id   AF-A0A7S2B2E8-F1
#
_cell.length_a   1.000
_cell.length_b   1.000
_cell.length_c   1.000
_cell.angle_alpha   90.00
_cell.angle_beta   90.00
_cell.angle_gamma   90.00
#
_symmetry.space_group_name_H-M   'P 1'
#
loop_
_entity.id
_entity.type
_entity.pdbx_description
1 polymer ?
#
loop_
_entity_poly.entity_id
_entity_poly.type
_entity_poly.pdbx_seq_one_letter_code
_entity_poly.pdbx_strand_id
1 'polypeptide(L)'
;RILSMIREFARRLSKLVADWLRVGYCQGNWNSDNCLVAGRTMDYGPFGFIELYEPYWNMWVGGGEHFAFMNQPGAAQKNYTSFVKALIPLLDEAGVEEAQAAVGGFEKICTEACNDMWRRKLGLKTWDGEVERLFEEFKELMADTSVDYTIMWRQMAELPVGNPSDLLEP
;
A
#
# COMPACT_ATOMS: atom_id res chain seq x y z
N ARG A 1 6.11 17.07 -20.70
CA ARG A 1 6.00 17.53 -19.28
C ARG A 1 4.86 16.82 -18.55
N ILE A 2 3.65 16.78 -19.10
CA ILE A 2 2.48 16.10 -18.51
C ILE A 2 2.73 14.60 -18.27
N LEU A 3 3.22 13.88 -19.28
CA LEU A 3 3.57 12.45 -19.15
C LEU A 3 4.61 12.17 -18.05
N SER A 4 5.56 13.10 -17.86
CA SER A 4 6.53 13.00 -16.76
C SER A 4 5.87 13.18 -15.40
N MET A 5 4.87 14.07 -15.30
CA MET A 5 4.10 14.27 -14.07
C MET A 5 3.24 13.04 -13.76
N ILE A 6 2.63 12.41 -14.78
CA ILE A 6 1.90 11.15 -14.65
C ILE A 6 2.80 10.06 -14.06
N ARG A 7 3.97 9.82 -14.67
CA ARG A 7 4.96 8.84 -14.16
C ARG A 7 5.43 9.15 -12.74
N GLU A 8 5.67 10.41 -12.45
CA GLU A 8 6.16 10.82 -11.13
C GLU A 8 5.09 10.68 -10.05
N PHE A 9 3.84 11.02 -10.36
CA PHE A 9 2.73 10.83 -9.45
C PHE A 9 2.51 9.36 -9.13
N ALA A 10 2.60 8.46 -10.12
CA ALA A 10 2.52 7.02 -9.90
C ALA A 10 3.48 6.56 -8.80
N ARG A 11 4.77 6.89 -8.95
CA ARG A 11 5.82 6.51 -8.00
C ARG A 11 5.58 7.07 -6.59
N ARG A 12 5.21 8.35 -6.50
CA ARG A 12 4.96 9.01 -5.20
C ARG A 12 3.74 8.46 -4.49
N LEU A 13 2.67 8.20 -5.25
CA LEU A 13 1.44 7.64 -4.73
C LEU A 13 1.65 6.21 -4.23
N SER A 14 2.31 5.36 -5.02
CA SER A 14 2.66 3.99 -4.61
C SER A 14 3.55 3.97 -3.35
N LYS A 15 4.52 4.90 -3.25
CA LYS A 15 5.33 5.04 -2.05
C LYS A 15 4.50 5.46 -0.83
N LEU A 16 3.57 6.40 -0.98
CA LEU A 16 2.68 6.84 0.10
C LEU A 16 1.85 5.67 0.63
N VAL A 17 1.24 4.88 -0.27
CA VAL A 17 0.47 3.68 0.10
C VAL A 17 1.34 2.67 0.83
N ALA A 18 2.52 2.36 0.32
CA ALA A 18 3.45 1.44 0.98
C ALA A 18 3.85 1.95 2.37
N ASP A 19 4.10 3.26 2.52
CA ASP A 19 4.44 3.86 3.81
C ASP A 19 3.25 3.84 4.79
N TRP A 20 2.01 3.98 4.32
CA TRP A 20 0.81 3.83 5.13
C TRP A 20 0.61 2.40 5.63
N LEU A 21 0.66 1.43 4.73
CA LEU A 21 0.59 0.02 5.08
C LEU A 21 1.69 -0.36 6.07
N ARG A 22 2.92 0.11 5.85
CA ARG A 22 4.10 -0.18 6.69
C ARG A 22 3.87 0.06 8.18
N VAL A 23 3.11 1.10 8.52
CA VAL A 23 2.92 1.59 9.89
C VAL A 23 1.49 1.37 10.39
N GLY A 24 0.63 0.71 9.62
CA GLY A 24 -0.76 0.47 10.03
C GLY A 24 -1.66 1.68 9.85
N TYR A 25 -1.27 2.69 9.07
CA TYR A 25 -2.10 3.87 8.83
C TYR A 25 -3.21 3.57 7.82
N CYS A 26 -4.44 3.96 8.14
CA CYS A 26 -5.58 3.96 7.23
C CYS A 26 -6.14 5.38 7.12
N GLN A 27 -6.14 5.93 5.91
CA GLN A 27 -6.65 7.28 5.64
C GLN A 27 -8.16 7.42 5.87
N GLY A 28 -8.91 6.35 5.63
CA GLY A 28 -10.34 6.24 5.88
C GLY A 28 -11.27 7.03 4.94
N ASN A 29 -10.90 8.23 4.52
CA ASN A 29 -11.63 9.06 3.54
C ASN A 29 -10.72 9.57 2.42
N TRP A 30 -10.27 8.66 1.53
CA TRP A 30 -9.27 8.97 0.51
C TRP A 30 -9.86 9.25 -0.89
N ASN A 31 -10.80 10.18 -0.94
CA ASN A 31 -11.33 10.71 -2.20
C ASN A 31 -10.26 11.45 -3.01
N SER A 32 -10.55 11.72 -4.29
CA SER A 32 -9.56 12.29 -5.21
C SER A 32 -9.12 13.71 -4.86
N ASP A 33 -9.98 14.50 -4.22
CA ASP A 33 -9.67 15.83 -3.67
C ASP A 33 -8.68 15.76 -2.49
N ASN A 34 -8.67 14.64 -1.75
CA ASN A 34 -7.71 14.35 -0.69
C ASN A 34 -6.44 13.64 -1.19
N CYS A 35 -6.33 13.36 -2.49
CA CYS A 35 -5.20 12.68 -3.10
C CYS A 35 -4.24 13.68 -3.76
N LEU A 36 -3.29 14.19 -2.96
CA LEU A 36 -2.31 15.14 -3.45
C LEU A 36 -1.37 14.51 -4.49
N VAL A 37 -1.23 15.18 -5.64
CA VAL A 37 -0.27 14.83 -6.71
C VAL A 37 1.18 14.76 -6.21
N ALA A 38 1.48 15.46 -5.11
CA ALA A 38 2.78 15.39 -4.44
C ALA A 38 3.06 14.05 -3.73
N GLY A 39 2.09 13.15 -3.61
CA GLY A 39 2.17 11.90 -2.84
C GLY A 39 2.42 12.16 -1.36
N ARG A 40 1.60 13.02 -0.76
CA ARG A 40 1.64 13.38 0.65
C ARG A 40 0.30 13.09 1.30
N THR A 41 0.32 12.68 2.56
CA THR A 41 -0.89 12.62 3.38
C THR A 41 -1.47 14.01 3.57
N MET A 42 -2.78 14.13 3.45
CA MET A 42 -3.54 15.36 3.65
C MET A 42 -4.92 15.00 4.22
N ASP A 43 -5.60 16.01 4.78
CA ASP A 43 -6.96 15.92 5.29
C ASP A 43 -7.12 14.84 6.36
N TYR A 44 -6.51 15.12 7.52
CA TYR A 44 -6.58 14.30 8.72
C TYR A 44 -7.97 14.43 9.36
N GLY A 45 -8.95 13.75 8.77
CA GLY A 45 -10.30 13.58 9.31
C GLY A 45 -10.44 12.21 9.97
N PRO A 46 -11.18 11.25 9.38
CA PRO A 46 -11.39 9.94 9.96
C PRO A 46 -10.25 8.97 9.59
N PHE A 47 -9.00 9.36 9.89
CA PHE A 47 -7.86 8.47 9.77
C PHE A 47 -7.65 7.68 11.06
N GLY A 48 -6.92 6.58 11.00
CA GLY A 48 -6.32 6.03 12.21
C GLY A 48 -5.28 4.97 11.94
N PHE A 49 -4.62 4.55 13.01
CA PHE A 49 -3.68 3.44 12.98
C PHE A 49 -4.42 2.19 13.45
N ILE A 50 -4.26 1.09 12.73
CA ILE A 50 -4.80 -0.20 13.17
C ILE A 50 -4.06 -0.65 14.43
N GLU A 51 -4.82 -1.05 15.44
CA GLU A 51 -4.29 -1.72 16.63
C GLU A 51 -4.18 -3.20 16.33
N LEU A 52 -5.33 -3.89 16.30
CA LEU A 52 -5.39 -5.29 15.86
C LEU A 52 -5.35 -5.36 14.34
N TYR A 53 -4.66 -6.37 13.79
CA TYR A 53 -4.65 -6.60 12.36
C TYR A 53 -6.04 -7.04 11.87
N GLU A 54 -6.74 -6.10 11.26
CA GLU A 54 -8.02 -6.29 10.58
C GLU A 54 -7.90 -5.70 9.17
N PRO A 55 -7.76 -6.53 8.11
CA PRO A 55 -7.53 -6.09 6.74
C PRO A 55 -8.57 -5.09 6.24
N TYR A 56 -9.81 -5.26 6.67
CA TYR A 56 -10.95 -4.46 6.22
C TYR A 56 -11.28 -3.31 7.19
N TRP A 57 -10.38 -3.01 8.13
CA TRP A 57 -10.57 -1.94 9.09
C TRP A 57 -10.62 -0.57 8.42
N ASN A 58 -11.59 0.24 8.85
CA ASN A 58 -11.68 1.66 8.54
C ASN A 58 -12.35 2.38 9.71
N MET A 59 -11.80 3.52 10.15
CA MET A 59 -12.42 4.35 11.18
C MET A 59 -13.70 5.04 10.68
N TRP A 60 -13.82 5.29 9.37
CA TRP A 60 -14.98 5.95 8.79
C TRP A 60 -16.07 4.95 8.39
N VAL A 61 -17.20 4.97 9.10
CA VAL A 61 -18.39 4.15 8.79
C VAL A 61 -18.90 4.38 7.36
N GLY A 62 -18.72 5.59 6.81
CA GLY A 62 -19.12 5.92 5.43
C GLY A 62 -18.13 5.48 4.35
N GLY A 63 -16.92 5.03 4.71
CA GLY A 63 -15.85 4.71 3.76
C GLY A 63 -15.95 3.33 3.13
N GLY A 64 -16.81 2.47 3.66
CA GLY A 64 -16.97 1.08 3.20
C GLY A 64 -15.65 0.31 3.10
N GLU A 65 -15.65 -0.79 2.34
CA GLU A 65 -14.46 -1.62 2.16
C GLU A 65 -13.40 -0.94 1.28
N HIS A 66 -13.77 -0.03 0.38
CA HIS A 66 -12.83 0.53 -0.61
C HIS A 66 -11.77 1.45 -0.01
N PHE A 67 -12.02 2.04 1.17
CA PHE A 67 -11.02 2.79 1.93
C PHE A 67 -10.49 2.04 3.16
N ALA A 68 -10.74 0.74 3.24
CA ALA A 68 -10.17 -0.09 4.29
C ALA A 68 -8.65 -0.19 4.21
N PHE A 69 -8.03 -0.52 5.34
CA PHE A 69 -6.59 -0.55 5.53
C PHE A 69 -5.83 -1.26 4.40
N MET A 70 -6.15 -2.53 4.10
CA MET A 70 -5.48 -3.30 3.04
C MET A 70 -5.97 -2.97 1.63
N ASN A 71 -7.05 -2.19 1.49
CA ASN A 71 -7.60 -1.77 0.20
C ASN A 71 -7.07 -0.41 -0.30
N GLN A 72 -6.20 0.24 0.47
CA GLN A 72 -5.56 1.51 0.07
C GLN A 72 -4.82 1.44 -1.29
N PRO A 73 -4.16 0.35 -1.72
CA PRO A 73 -3.64 0.21 -3.08
C PRO A 73 -4.72 0.32 -4.16
N GLY A 74 -5.90 -0.30 -3.94
CA GLY A 74 -7.04 -0.20 -4.85
C GLY A 74 -7.63 1.21 -4.92
N ALA A 75 -7.72 1.90 -3.78
CA ALA A 75 -8.10 3.31 -3.73
C ALA A 75 -7.11 4.19 -4.51
N ALA A 76 -5.80 3.91 -4.38
CA ALA A 76 -4.76 4.62 -5.12
C ALA A 76 -4.90 4.45 -6.64
N GLN A 77 -5.18 3.24 -7.13
CA GLN A 77 -5.43 2.99 -8.55
C GLN A 77 -6.61 3.83 -9.07
N LYS A 78 -7.70 3.93 -8.30
CA LYS A 78 -8.85 4.76 -8.67
C LYS A 78 -8.48 6.25 -8.74
N ASN A 79 -7.79 6.76 -7.73
CA ASN A 79 -7.35 8.16 -7.70
C ASN A 79 -6.35 8.49 -8.83
N TYR A 80 -5.40 7.60 -9.09
CA TYR A 80 -4.46 7.73 -10.19
C TYR A 80 -5.16 7.74 -11.55
N THR A 81 -6.12 6.82 -11.76
CA THR A 81 -6.92 6.76 -12.98
C THR A 81 -7.70 8.05 -13.20
N SER A 82 -8.35 8.59 -12.17
CA SER A 82 -9.09 9.85 -12.23
C SER A 82 -8.18 11.03 -12.57
N PHE A 83 -6.99 11.09 -11.95
CA PHE A 83 -5.98 12.11 -12.27
C PHE A 83 -5.54 12.05 -13.73
N VAL A 84 -5.20 10.86 -14.24
CA VAL A 84 -4.76 10.70 -15.64
C VAL A 84 -5.89 11.08 -16.61
N LYS A 85 -7.13 10.67 -16.35
CA LYS A 85 -8.30 11.04 -17.16
C LYS A 85 -8.48 12.55 -17.26
N ALA A 86 -8.26 13.29 -16.18
CA ALA A 86 -8.36 14.75 -16.17
C ALA A 86 -7.30 15.44 -17.05
N LEU A 87 -6.19 14.76 -17.36
CA LEU A 87 -5.10 15.27 -18.19
C LEU A 87 -5.23 14.92 -19.67
N ILE A 88 -6.10 13.97 -20.04
CA ILE A 88 -6.32 13.54 -21.42
C ILE A 88 -6.55 14.72 -22.38
N PRO A 89 -7.39 15.73 -22.06
CA PRO A 89 -7.64 16.86 -22.98
C PRO A 89 -6.42 17.72 -23.29
N LEU A 90 -5.32 17.56 -22.54
CA LEU A 90 -4.08 18.32 -22.70
C LEU A 90 -3.02 17.56 -23.53
N LEU A 91 -3.35 16.36 -24.02
CA LEU A 91 -2.44 15.46 -24.72
C LEU A 91 -2.85 15.32 -26.19
N ASP A 92 -1.87 15.06 -27.05
CA ASP A 92 -2.09 14.59 -28.41
C ASP A 92 -2.39 13.07 -28.42
N GLU A 93 -2.69 12.52 -29.60
CA GLU A 93 -3.07 11.10 -29.74
C GLU A 93 -2.02 10.14 -29.16
N ALA A 94 -0.74 10.38 -29.47
CA ALA A 94 0.37 9.60 -28.91
C ALA A 94 0.47 9.74 -27.39
N GLY A 95 0.28 10.95 -26.85
CA GLY A 95 0.26 11.19 -25.41
C GLY A 95 -0.92 10.51 -24.72
N VAL A 96 -2.08 10.44 -25.35
CA VAL A 96 -3.25 9.72 -24.82
C VAL A 96 -2.96 8.22 -24.71
N GLU A 97 -2.35 7.62 -25.74
CA GLU A 97 -1.93 6.22 -25.71
C GLU A 97 -0.95 5.95 -24.55
N GLU A 98 0.08 6.78 -24.40
CA GLU A 98 1.06 6.64 -23.31
C GLU A 98 0.42 6.84 -21.92
N ALA A 99 -0.51 7.78 -21.79
CA ALA A 99 -1.25 8.01 -20.55
C ALA A 99 -2.15 6.82 -20.18
N GLN A 100 -2.83 6.22 -21.15
CA GLN A 100 -3.66 5.03 -20.94
C GLN A 100 -2.80 3.82 -20.57
N ALA A 101 -1.66 3.62 -21.24
CA ALA A 101 -0.69 2.59 -20.87
C ALA A 101 -0.18 2.78 -19.43
N ALA A 102 0.06 4.03 -19.01
CA ALA A 102 0.47 4.33 -17.64
C ALA A 102 -0.60 3.97 -16.60
N VAL A 103 -1.90 4.11 -16.92
CA VAL A 103 -3.01 3.64 -16.06
C VAL A 103 -2.98 2.12 -15.92
N GLY A 104 -2.79 1.39 -17.02
CA GLY A 104 -2.69 -0.07 -16.99
C GLY A 104 -1.45 -0.60 -16.25
N GLY A 105 -0.38 0.20 -16.17
CA GLY A 105 0.85 -0.15 -15.45
C GLY A 105 0.87 0.22 -13.97
N PHE A 106 -0.09 0.98 -13.46
CA PHE A 106 -0.03 1.51 -12.08
C PHE A 106 -0.11 0.41 -11.03
N GLU A 107 -0.99 -0.58 -11.20
CA GLU A 107 -1.14 -1.70 -10.27
C GLU A 107 0.21 -2.37 -10.00
N LYS A 108 0.96 -2.69 -11.06
CA LYS A 108 2.30 -3.27 -10.96
C LYS A 108 3.26 -2.37 -10.16
N ILE A 109 3.30 -1.07 -10.44
CA ILE A 109 4.17 -0.11 -9.73
C ILE A 109 3.81 -0.06 -8.23
N CYS A 110 2.51 -0.08 -7.92
CA CYS A 110 2.02 -0.03 -6.55
C CYS A 110 2.34 -1.32 -5.79
N THR A 111 2.11 -2.47 -6.41
CA THR A 111 2.44 -3.79 -5.85
C THR A 111 3.94 -3.93 -5.63
N GLU A 112 4.78 -3.54 -6.59
CA GLU A 112 6.24 -3.56 -6.42
C GLU A 112 6.71 -2.69 -5.25
N ALA A 113 6.13 -1.50 -5.05
CA ALA A 113 6.45 -0.64 -3.92
C ALA A 113 6.02 -1.27 -2.58
N CYS A 114 4.86 -1.92 -2.54
CA CYS A 114 4.39 -2.61 -1.34
C CYS A 114 5.24 -3.84 -1.03
N ASN A 115 5.58 -4.66 -2.03
CA ASN A 115 6.42 -5.84 -1.90
C ASN A 115 7.84 -5.49 -1.46
N ASP A 116 8.41 -4.41 -2.00
CA ASP A 116 9.70 -3.86 -1.56
C ASP A 116 9.67 -3.41 -0.08
N MET A 117 8.53 -2.94 0.39
CA MET A 117 8.31 -2.60 1.79
C MET A 117 8.13 -3.86 2.65
N TRP A 118 7.32 -4.83 2.23
CA TRP A 118 7.06 -6.07 2.97
C TRP A 118 8.32 -6.92 3.15
N ARG A 119 9.10 -7.15 2.08
CA ARG A 119 10.39 -7.86 2.21
C ARG A 119 11.28 -7.20 3.26
N ARG A 120 11.30 -5.86 3.33
CA ARG A 120 12.14 -5.12 4.29
C ARG A 120 11.61 -5.27 5.70
N LYS A 121 10.29 -5.24 5.91
CA LYS A 121 9.69 -5.53 7.23
C LYS A 121 9.97 -6.95 7.69
N LEU A 122 10.00 -7.91 6.77
CA LEU A 122 10.40 -9.31 7.00
C LEU A 122 11.92 -9.50 7.17
N GLY A 123 12.74 -8.47 6.98
CA GLY A 123 14.20 -8.59 7.03
C GLY A 123 14.83 -9.29 5.82
N LEU A 124 14.09 -9.43 4.71
CA LEU A 124 14.47 -10.16 3.50
C LEU A 124 15.03 -9.24 2.40
N LYS A 125 16.00 -9.79 1.65
CA LYS A 125 16.73 -9.06 0.60
C LYS A 125 15.94 -8.94 -0.70
N THR A 126 15.20 -9.98 -1.07
CA THR A 126 14.46 -10.09 -2.33
C THR A 126 12.99 -10.38 -2.06
N TRP A 127 12.15 -10.06 -3.04
CA TRP A 127 10.77 -10.52 -3.10
C TRP A 127 10.65 -11.46 -4.29
N ASP A 128 10.49 -12.75 -4.01
CA ASP A 128 10.26 -13.81 -4.98
C ASP A 128 8.99 -14.58 -4.60
N GLY A 129 8.64 -15.62 -5.37
CA GLY A 129 7.41 -16.37 -5.14
C GLY A 129 7.35 -17.12 -3.80
N GLU A 130 8.49 -17.46 -3.20
CA GLU A 130 8.50 -18.10 -1.88
C GLU A 130 8.21 -17.08 -0.77
N VAL A 131 8.82 -15.90 -0.87
CA VAL A 131 8.55 -14.77 0.03
C VAL A 131 7.11 -14.29 -0.07
N GLU A 132 6.56 -14.24 -1.29
CA GLU A 132 5.16 -13.89 -1.52
C GLU A 132 4.23 -14.87 -0.83
N ARG A 133 4.42 -16.18 -1.04
CA ARG A 133 3.62 -17.21 -0.36
C ARG A 133 3.73 -17.11 1.16
N LEU A 134 4.95 -16.95 1.70
CA LEU A 134 5.17 -16.76 3.13
C LEU A 134 4.39 -15.55 3.67
N PHE A 135 4.39 -14.43 2.93
CA PHE A 135 3.68 -13.23 3.36
C PHE A 135 2.17 -13.40 3.32
N GLU A 136 1.62 -14.12 2.35
CA GLU A 136 0.19 -14.46 2.31
C GLU A 136 -0.22 -15.32 3.52
N GLU A 137 0.51 -16.41 3.79
CA GLU A 137 0.29 -17.26 4.98
C GLU A 137 0.41 -16.44 6.28
N PHE A 138 1.39 -15.54 6.35
CA PHE A 138 1.59 -14.68 7.50
C PHE A 138 0.42 -13.72 7.73
N LYS A 139 -0.12 -13.12 6.66
CA LYS A 139 -1.30 -12.26 6.74
C LYS A 139 -2.53 -13.02 7.23
N GLU A 140 -2.73 -14.25 6.77
CA GLU A 140 -3.82 -15.10 7.24
C GLU A 140 -3.70 -15.37 8.73
N LEU A 141 -2.50 -15.76 9.20
CA LEU A 141 -2.24 -15.97 10.62
C LEU A 141 -2.49 -14.72 11.47
N MET A 142 -2.05 -13.55 11.00
CA MET A 142 -2.31 -12.30 11.71
C MET A 142 -3.81 -12.01 11.84
N ALA A 143 -4.59 -12.31 10.79
CA ALA A 143 -6.04 -12.11 10.81
C ALA A 143 -6.72 -13.09 11.78
N ASP A 144 -6.37 -14.37 11.70
CA ASP A 144 -6.95 -15.44 12.53
C ASP A 144 -6.68 -15.24 14.03
N THR A 145 -5.55 -14.62 14.36
CA THR A 145 -5.13 -14.37 15.76
C THR A 145 -5.45 -12.96 16.24
N SER A 146 -5.86 -12.05 15.35
CA SER A 146 -6.12 -10.64 15.66
C SER A 146 -4.97 -9.99 16.43
N VAL A 147 -3.73 -10.23 16.02
CA VAL A 147 -2.54 -9.69 16.70
C VAL A 147 -2.47 -8.18 16.65
N ASP A 148 -1.84 -7.56 17.65
CA ASP A 148 -1.46 -6.15 17.54
C ASP A 148 -0.46 -5.97 16.41
N TYR A 149 -0.83 -5.16 15.41
CA TYR A 149 -0.09 -4.95 14.19
C TYR A 149 1.30 -4.39 14.46
N THR A 150 1.42 -3.41 15.36
CA THR A 150 2.69 -2.72 15.61
C THR A 150 3.62 -3.61 16.44
N ILE A 151 3.09 -4.22 17.50
CA ILE A 151 3.86 -5.05 18.42
C ILE A 151 4.34 -6.33 17.74
N MET A 152 3.52 -6.97 16.91
CA MET A 152 3.94 -8.16 16.17
C MET A 152 5.18 -7.87 15.31
N TRP A 153 5.19 -6.78 14.53
CA TRP A 153 6.36 -6.46 13.70
C TRP A 153 7.58 -6.10 14.55
N ARG A 154 7.36 -5.49 15.71
CA ARG A 154 8.43 -5.15 16.64
C ARG A 154 9.06 -6.41 17.25
N GLN A 155 8.25 -7.36 17.70
CA GLN A 155 8.71 -8.63 18.27
C GLN A 155 9.42 -9.49 17.21
N MET A 156 8.90 -9.51 15.98
CA MET A 156 9.54 -10.24 14.89
C MET A 156 10.95 -9.72 14.56
N ALA A 157 11.20 -8.42 14.75
CA ALA A 157 12.53 -7.84 14.57
C ALA A 157 13.54 -8.22 15.68
N GLU A 158 13.06 -8.78 16.80
CA GLU A 158 13.90 -9.25 17.91
C GLU A 158 14.25 -10.74 17.75
N LEU A 159 13.66 -11.44 16.77
CA LEU A 159 13.98 -12.83 16.52
C LEU A 159 15.45 -12.98 16.08
N PRO A 160 16.20 -13.93 16.68
CA PRO A 160 17.57 -14.19 16.27
C PRO A 160 17.62 -14.65 14.82
N VAL A 161 18.65 -14.19 14.10
CA VAL A 161 18.98 -14.69 12.76
C VAL A 161 19.71 -16.02 12.94
N GLY A 162 19.02 -17.15 12.75
CA GLY A 162 19.56 -18.46 13.11
C GLY A 162 18.65 -19.63 12.77
N ASN A 163 18.90 -20.78 13.42
CA ASN A 163 18.15 -22.01 13.15
C ASN A 163 16.74 -21.89 13.75
N PRO A 164 15.66 -22.18 12.99
CA PRO A 164 14.28 -22.08 13.51
C PRO A 164 14.02 -22.91 14.78
N SER A 165 14.81 -23.97 15.01
CA SER A 165 14.77 -24.75 16.26
C SER A 165 15.04 -23.90 17.50
N ASP A 166 15.86 -22.86 17.37
CA ASP A 166 16.27 -21.99 18.47
C ASP A 166 15.12 -21.05 18.94
N LEU A 167 14.02 -21.00 18.18
CA LEU A 167 12.81 -20.23 18.48
C LEU A 167 11.73 -21.05 19.20
N LEU A 168 11.86 -22.38 19.19
CA LEU A 168 10.84 -23.31 19.71
C LEU A 168 11.25 -23.95 21.03
N GLU A 169 12.44 -23.65 21.54
CA GLU A 169 12.84 -24.03 22.90
C GLU A 169 12.45 -22.91 23.90
N PRO A 170 11.79 -23.25 25.02
CA PRO A 170 11.29 -22.30 26.01
C PRO A 170 12.38 -21.58 26.82
#